data_AF-A0A3D2J5R4-F1
#
_entry.id   AF-A0A3D2J5R4-F1
#
_cell.length_a   1.000
_cell.length_b   1.000
_cell.length_c   1.000
_cell.angle_alpha   90.00
_cell.angle_beta   90.00
_cell.angle_gamma   90.00
#
_symmetry.space_group_name_H-M   'P 1'
#
loop_
_entity.id
_entity.type
_entity.pdbx_description
1 polymer ?
#
loop_
_entity_poly.entity_id
_entity_poly.type
_entity_poly.pdbx_seq_one_letter_code
_entity_poly.pdbx_strand_id
1 'polypeptide(L)'
;MNAALSDWQTAPISENLRLMLGFLEKLTLHPEAIKPFDVRALREADISKQAIEDAIYICAFFNIIDRVADALDFNVPSPEVFAHRAEATTERGYRFTSMQK
;
A
#
# COMPACT_ATOMS: atom_id res chain seq x y z
N MET A 1 -6.65 -8.40 -8.75
CA MET A 1 -6.55 -7.54 -7.55
C MET A 1 -7.11 -8.23 -6.32
N ASN A 2 -8.34 -8.78 -6.37
CA ASN A 2 -8.97 -9.46 -5.23
C ASN A 2 -8.11 -10.55 -4.57
N ALA A 3 -7.41 -11.39 -5.35
CA ALA A 3 -6.56 -12.44 -4.76
C ALA A 3 -5.45 -11.90 -3.84
N ALA A 4 -4.78 -10.81 -4.23
CA ALA A 4 -3.72 -10.21 -3.40
C ALA A 4 -4.25 -9.50 -2.16
N LEU A 5 -5.50 -9.01 -2.21
CA LEU A 5 -6.18 -8.45 -1.04
C LEU A 5 -6.60 -9.52 -0.03
N SER A 6 -6.94 -10.72 -0.51
CA SER A 6 -7.28 -11.86 0.33
C SER A 6 -6.03 -12.55 0.90
N ASP A 7 -5.07 -12.87 0.04
CA ASP A 7 -3.82 -13.51 0.42
C ASP A 7 -2.74 -13.20 -0.63
N TRP A 8 -1.85 -12.27 -0.30
CA TRP A 8 -0.77 -11.88 -1.17
C TRP A 8 0.27 -13.00 -1.36
N GLN A 9 0.38 -13.94 -0.43
CA GLN A 9 1.38 -15.02 -0.47
C GLN A 9 1.03 -16.08 -1.52
N THR A 10 -0.25 -16.29 -1.81
CA THR A 10 -0.72 -17.25 -2.84
C THR A 10 -1.23 -16.58 -4.12
N ALA A 11 -1.37 -15.25 -4.15
CA ALA A 11 -1.83 -14.52 -5.32
C ALA A 11 -0.91 -14.71 -6.54
N PRO A 12 -1.44 -14.67 -7.79
CA PRO A 12 -0.66 -14.80 -9.03
C PRO A 12 0.07 -13.49 -9.38
N ILE A 13 1.03 -13.10 -8.54
CA ILE A 13 1.90 -11.93 -8.69
C ILE A 13 3.34 -12.36 -9.00
N SER A 14 4.13 -11.44 -9.56
CA SER A 14 5.55 -11.69 -9.83
C SER A 14 6.31 -11.96 -8.53
N GLU A 15 7.40 -12.73 -8.64
CA GLU A 15 8.23 -13.07 -7.48
C GLU A 15 8.86 -11.82 -6.84
N ASN A 16 9.29 -10.86 -7.64
CA ASN A 16 9.81 -9.59 -7.14
C ASN A 16 8.77 -8.82 -6.31
N LEU A 17 7.50 -8.83 -6.73
CA LEU A 17 6.44 -8.20 -5.95
C LEU A 17 6.16 -8.97 -4.67
N ARG A 18 6.19 -10.31 -4.71
CA ARG A 18 6.03 -11.17 -3.53
C ARG A 18 7.14 -10.92 -2.50
N LEU A 19 8.39 -10.87 -2.92
CA LEU A 19 9.54 -10.55 -2.06
C LEU A 19 9.40 -9.15 -1.43
N MET A 20 9.01 -8.16 -2.22
CA MET A 20 8.79 -6.80 -1.73
C MET A 20 7.66 -6.77 -0.68
N LEU A 21 6.53 -7.44 -0.94
CA LEU A 21 5.42 -7.51 0.02
C LEU A 21 5.82 -8.21 1.32
N GLY A 22 6.59 -9.29 1.26
CA GLY A 22 7.11 -9.96 2.46
C GLY A 22 8.02 -9.06 3.30
N PHE A 23 8.87 -8.26 2.65
CA PHE A 23 9.67 -7.25 3.33
C PHE A 23 8.78 -6.16 3.98
N LEU A 24 7.76 -5.66 3.27
CA LEU A 24 6.87 -4.62 3.79
C LEU A 24 5.99 -5.12 4.95
N GLU A 25 5.56 -6.38 4.91
CA GLU A 25 4.86 -7.04 6.02
C GLU A 25 5.74 -7.07 7.27
N LYS A 26 7.00 -7.51 7.12
CA LYS A 26 7.98 -7.48 8.22
C LYS A 26 8.23 -6.06 8.72
N LEU A 27 8.36 -5.08 7.83
CA LEU A 27 8.54 -3.67 8.20
C LEU A 27 7.34 -3.12 8.98
N THR A 28 6.14 -3.59 8.66
CA THR A 28 4.88 -3.16 9.30
C THR A 28 4.70 -3.79 10.68
N LEU A 29 4.95 -5.09 10.80
CA LEU A 29 4.68 -5.86 12.02
C LEU A 29 5.87 -5.87 13.00
N HIS A 30 7.10 -5.87 12.49
CA HIS A 30 8.34 -6.03 13.25
C HIS A 30 9.46 -5.10 12.75
N PRO A 31 9.25 -3.76 12.73
CA PRO A 31 10.25 -2.81 12.23
C PRO A 31 11.59 -2.92 12.97
N GLU A 32 11.61 -3.27 14.26
CA GLU A 32 12.81 -3.49 15.07
C GLU A 32 13.66 -4.69 14.62
N ALA A 33 13.04 -5.64 13.92
CA ALA A 33 13.67 -6.85 13.42
C ALA A 33 14.25 -6.68 12.00
N ILE A 34 14.06 -5.51 11.37
CA ILE A 34 14.66 -5.22 10.06
C ILE A 34 16.19 -5.13 10.19
N LYS A 35 16.88 -5.80 9.27
CA LYS A 35 18.34 -5.86 9.20
C LYS A 35 18.82 -5.58 7.76
N PRO A 36 20.11 -5.24 7.57
CA PRO A 36 20.67 -5.01 6.24
C PRO A 36 20.53 -6.19 5.26
N PHE A 37 20.41 -7.43 5.75
CA PHE A 37 20.24 -8.60 4.88
C PHE A 37 18.86 -8.63 4.20
N ASP A 38 17.83 -8.06 4.83
CA ASP A 38 16.49 -8.03 4.26
C ASP A 38 16.48 -7.20 2.97
N VAL A 39 17.17 -6.05 2.98
CA VAL A 39 17.32 -5.19 1.78
C VAL A 39 18.24 -5.82 0.74
N ARG A 40 19.30 -6.54 1.16
CA ARG A 40 20.19 -7.24 0.21
C ARG A 40 19.44 -8.30 -0.59
N ALA A 41 18.58 -9.10 0.05
CA ALA A 41 17.78 -10.10 -0.64
C ALA A 41 16.90 -9.48 -1.74
N LEU A 42 16.32 -8.30 -1.51
CA LEU A 42 15.54 -7.57 -2.53
C LEU A 42 16.42 -7.12 -3.71
N ARG A 43 17.64 -6.66 -3.42
CA ARG A 43 18.61 -6.23 -4.46
C ARG A 43 19.13 -7.40 -5.29
N GLU A 44 19.31 -8.57 -4.67
CA GLU A 44 19.70 -9.82 -5.34
C GLU A 44 18.60 -10.35 -6.27
N ALA A 45 17.34 -9.98 -6.03
CA ALA A 45 16.20 -10.23 -6.92
C ALA A 45 16.02 -9.15 -8.01
N ASP A 46 17.06 -8.37 -8.30
CA ASP A 46 17.07 -7.28 -9.29
C ASP A 46 16.05 -6.15 -9.02
N ILE A 47 15.54 -6.02 -7.79
CA ILE A 47 14.68 -4.89 -7.41
C ILE A 47 15.56 -3.64 -7.27
N SER A 48 15.19 -2.56 -7.97
CA SER A 48 15.98 -1.33 -8.00
C SER A 48 16.03 -0.65 -6.62
N LYS A 49 17.13 0.04 -6.31
CA LYS A 49 17.28 0.81 -5.05
C LYS A 49 16.14 1.80 -4.90
N GLN A 50 15.80 2.49 -5.98
CA GLN A 50 14.71 3.45 -6.03
C GLN A 50 13.36 2.78 -5.70
N ALA A 51 13.07 1.63 -6.31
CA ALA A 51 11.82 0.91 -6.06
C ALA A 51 11.70 0.46 -4.60
N ILE A 52 12.80 0.03 -3.97
CA ILE A 52 12.83 -0.33 -2.54
C ILE A 52 12.57 0.90 -1.67
N GLU A 53 13.23 2.02 -1.96
CA GLU A 53 13.04 3.28 -1.22
C GLU A 53 11.60 3.79 -1.35
N ASP A 54 11.06 3.83 -2.56
CA ASP A 54 9.68 4.25 -2.83
C ASP A 54 8.67 3.35 -2.08
N ALA A 55 8.88 2.03 -2.11
CA ALA A 55 8.03 1.07 -1.41
C ALA A 55 8.07 1.27 0.12
N ILE A 56 9.24 1.55 0.69
CA ILE A 56 9.39 1.87 2.12
C ILE A 56 8.62 3.14 2.47
N TYR A 57 8.77 4.21 1.69
CA TYR A 57 8.07 5.47 1.96
C TYR A 57 6.54 5.31 1.86
N ILE A 58 6.05 4.60 0.84
CA ILE A 58 4.63 4.31 0.68
C ILE A 58 4.12 3.49 1.88
N CYS A 59 4.83 2.43 2.26
CA CYS A 59 4.46 1.60 3.41
C CYS A 59 4.44 2.40 4.73
N ALA A 60 5.43 3.26 4.96
CA ALA A 60 5.46 4.13 6.14
C ALA A 60 4.27 5.11 6.14
N PHE A 61 3.89 5.65 4.98
CA PHE A 61 2.77 6.56 4.85
C PHE A 61 1.43 5.89 5.16
N PHE A 62 1.19 4.68 4.63
CA PHE A 62 0.00 3.89 4.97
C PHE A 62 -0.04 3.56 6.46
N ASN A 63 1.10 3.16 7.03
CA ASN A 63 1.20 2.94 8.48
C ASN A 63 0.76 4.17 9.31
N ILE A 64 1.07 5.39 8.87
CA ILE A 64 0.59 6.61 9.54
C ILE A 64 -0.91 6.81 9.30
N ILE A 65 -1.37 6.70 8.06
CA ILE A 65 -2.79 6.89 7.69
C ILE A 65 -3.69 5.93 8.47
N ASP A 66 -3.37 4.64 8.46
CA ASP A 66 -4.18 3.59 9.08
C ASP A 66 -4.33 3.87 10.59
N ARG A 67 -3.21 4.20 11.26
CA ARG A 67 -3.22 4.54 12.69
C ARG A 67 -4.07 5.77 13.01
N VAL A 68 -4.03 6.80 12.16
CA VAL A 68 -4.83 8.01 12.36
C VAL A 68 -6.31 7.74 12.08
N ALA A 69 -6.62 7.01 11.00
CA ALA A 69 -7.98 6.66 10.63
C ALA A 69 -8.64 5.80 11.73
N ASP A 70 -7.93 4.80 12.25
CA ASP A 70 -8.40 3.94 13.33
C ASP A 70 -8.56 4.71 14.64
N ALA A 71 -7.60 5.58 14.99
CA ALA A 71 -7.65 6.34 16.24
C ALA A 71 -8.77 7.40 16.26
N LEU A 72 -9.18 7.91 15.09
CA LEU A 72 -10.20 8.93 14.94
C LEU A 72 -11.53 8.40 14.40
N ASP A 73 -11.66 7.07 14.27
CA ASP A 73 -12.86 6.38 13.76
C ASP A 73 -13.36 6.95 12.42
N PHE A 74 -12.46 7.04 11.45
CA PHE A 74 -12.81 7.56 10.13
C PHE A 74 -13.84 6.65 9.45
N ASN A 75 -14.97 7.23 9.03
CA ASN A 75 -15.98 6.49 8.27
C ASN A 75 -15.46 6.13 6.86
N VAL A 76 -15.26 4.84 6.61
CA VAL A 76 -14.95 4.30 5.28
C VAL A 76 -16.25 4.11 4.48
N PRO A 77 -16.45 4.82 3.34
CA PRO A 77 -17.64 4.65 2.53
C PRO A 77 -17.78 3.24 1.92
N SER A 78 -19.00 2.86 1.51
CA SER A 78 -19.22 1.57 0.83
C SER A 78 -18.54 1.52 -0.54
N PRO A 79 -18.25 0.33 -1.09
CA PRO A 79 -17.70 0.16 -2.44
C PRO A 79 -18.52 0.88 -3.53
N GLU A 80 -19.84 0.94 -3.38
CA GLU A 80 -20.74 1.65 -4.30
C GLU A 80 -20.49 3.16 -4.29
N VAL A 81 -20.26 3.75 -3.11
CA VAL A 81 -19.90 5.17 -2.99
C VAL A 81 -18.54 5.44 -3.65
N PHE A 82 -17.58 4.52 -3.51
CA PHE A 82 -16.30 4.64 -4.21
C PHE A 82 -16.46 4.56 -5.73
N ALA A 83 -17.28 3.65 -6.25
CA ALA A 83 -17.53 3.52 -7.69
C ALA A 83 -18.15 4.81 -8.27
N HIS A 84 -19.19 5.34 -7.63
CA HIS A 84 -19.80 6.60 -8.06
C HIS A 84 -18.82 7.77 -8.00
N ARG A 85 -17.95 7.83 -6.98
CA ARG A 85 -16.91 8.87 -6.88
C ARG A 85 -15.85 8.73 -7.97
N ALA A 86 -15.50 7.51 -8.36
CA ALA A 86 -14.56 7.25 -9.46
C ALA A 86 -15.11 7.81 -10.78
N GLU A 87 -16.36 7.52 -11.12
CA GLU A 87 -17.06 8.07 -12.30
C GLU A 87 -17.03 9.60 -12.31
N ALA A 88 -17.43 10.23 -11.19
CA ALA A 88 -17.42 11.68 -11.07
C ALA A 88 -16.01 12.28 -11.20
N THR A 89 -14.98 11.58 -10.70
CA THR A 89 -13.57 12.01 -10.82
C THR A 89 -13.06 11.89 -12.25
N THR A 90 -13.48 10.86 -13.00
CA THR A 90 -13.15 10.72 -14.42
C THR A 90 -13.75 11.86 -15.26
N GLU A 91 -14.99 12.25 -14.97
CA GLU A 91 -15.65 13.33 -15.71
C GLU A 91 -15.18 14.73 -15.31
N ARG A 92 -14.96 14.98 -14.01
CA ARG A 92 -14.80 16.34 -13.46
C ARG A 92 -13.40 16.61 -12.87
N GLY A 93 -12.53 15.60 -12.86
CA GLY A 93 -11.21 15.65 -12.25
C GLY A 93 -11.27 15.89 -10.74
N TYR A 94 -10.12 16.27 -10.16
CA TYR A 94 -10.00 16.55 -8.72
C TYR A 94 -10.72 17.83 -8.24
N ARG A 95 -11.46 18.54 -9.11
CA ARG A 95 -12.26 19.70 -8.71
C ARG A 95 -13.51 19.30 -7.91
N PHE A 96 -13.99 18.06 -8.11
CA PHE A 96 -15.17 17.56 -7.42
C PHE A 96 -14.89 17.28 -5.92
N THR A 97 -13.68 16.82 -5.57
CA THR A 97 -13.31 16.49 -4.19
C THR A 97 -13.07 17.73 -3.32
N SER A 98 -12.81 18.90 -3.91
CA SER A 98 -12.56 20.15 -3.15
C SER A 98 -13.82 20.90 -2.68
N MET A 99 -15.02 20.45 -3.04
CA MET A 99 -16.27 21.21 -2.81
C MET A 99 -17.20 20.64 -1.74
N GLN A 100 -16.79 19.60 -1.00
CA GLN A 100 -17.56 19.08 0.12
C GLN A 100 -16.87 19.49 1.44
N LYS A 101 -17.16 20.71 1.88
CA LYS A 101 -16.99 21.16 3.27
C LYS A 101 -18.36 21.47 3.84
#